data_AF-A0A8X8ZMQ6-F1
#
_entry.id   AF-A0A8X8ZMQ6-F1
#
_cell.length_a   1.000
_cell.length_b   1.000
_cell.length_c   1.000
_cell.angle_alpha   90.00
_cell.angle_beta   90.00
_cell.angle_gamma   90.00
#
_symmetry.space_group_name_H-M   'P 1'
#
loop_
_entity.id
_entity.type
_entity.pdbx_description
1 polymer ?
#
loop_
_entity_poly.entity_id
_entity_poly.type
_entity_poly.pdbx_seq_one_letter_code
_entity_poly.pdbx_strand_id
1 'polypeptide(L)'
;MSRLQFVRNYRPDIAFQAIQTILDSRVNNTGRLKALYVSTQQGDLIEIKPHVRMPRTYKSFAAQLLHKHHINATGSSERLLQKIKNPMTKYLPTNSRKIGLSHSSEKLVDMHNCIANINEEMDIVFVLGAMAYGKIDRDYVEDYVSISECNLSAAYAISMITNAVERKFKIIHSALAFW
;
A
#
# COMPACT_ATOMS: atom_id res chain seq x y z
N MET A 1 -20.33 -12.63 13.76
CA MET A 1 -20.02 -11.18 13.74
C MET A 1 -21.35 -10.42 13.70
N SER A 2 -21.62 -9.49 14.62
CA SER A 2 -22.92 -8.79 14.64
C SER A 2 -23.05 -7.82 13.46
N ARG A 3 -24.26 -7.59 12.97
CA ARG A 3 -24.54 -6.67 11.84
C ARG A 3 -23.99 -5.26 12.10
N LEU A 4 -23.99 -4.82 13.36
CA LEU A 4 -23.45 -3.53 13.78
C LEU A 4 -21.91 -3.48 13.76
N GLN A 5 -21.22 -4.56 14.15
CA GLN A 5 -19.76 -4.66 14.01
C GLN A 5 -19.31 -4.70 12.55
N PHE A 6 -20.08 -5.37 11.69
CA PHE A 6 -19.81 -5.38 10.24
C PHE A 6 -19.85 -3.97 9.65
N VAL A 7 -20.89 -3.18 9.96
CA VAL A 7 -21.01 -1.80 9.45
C VAL A 7 -19.89 -0.89 9.95
N ARG A 8 -19.43 -1.05 11.20
CA ARG A 8 -18.30 -0.25 11.74
C ARG A 8 -16.96 -0.61 11.10
N ASN A 9 -16.76 -1.89 10.76
CA ASN A 9 -15.50 -2.37 10.20
C ASN A 9 -15.43 -2.24 8.68
N TYR A 10 -16.57 -2.04 8.00
CA TYR A 10 -16.62 -1.84 6.56
C TYR A 10 -16.21 -0.41 6.19
N ARG A 11 -14.90 -0.20 6.06
CA ARG A 11 -14.28 1.08 5.68
C ARG A 11 -13.41 0.98 4.42
N PRO A 12 -14.01 0.61 3.27
CA PRO A 12 -13.29 0.48 2.00
C PRO A 12 -12.75 1.82 1.48
N ASP A 13 -13.25 2.95 1.98
CA ASP A 13 -12.73 4.28 1.72
C ASP A 13 -11.29 4.46 2.20
N ILE A 14 -10.90 3.82 3.32
CA ILE A 14 -9.53 3.84 3.84
C ILE A 14 -8.57 3.15 2.86
N ALA A 15 -8.95 1.96 2.38
CA ALA A 15 -8.16 1.23 1.38
C ALA A 15 -8.11 1.99 0.06
N PHE A 16 -9.22 2.58 -0.39
CA PHE A 16 -9.27 3.40 -1.60
C PHE A 16 -8.30 4.59 -1.52
N GLN A 17 -8.33 5.36 -0.42
CA GLN A 17 -7.42 6.48 -0.20
C GLN A 17 -5.96 6.03 -0.12
N ALA A 18 -5.68 4.92 0.56
CA ALA A 18 -4.33 4.36 0.66
C ALA A 18 -3.78 3.96 -0.72
N ILE A 19 -4.57 3.25 -1.53
CA ILE A 19 -4.19 2.84 -2.90
C ILE A 19 -3.96 4.07 -3.78
N GLN A 20 -4.84 5.07 -3.70
CA GLN A 20 -4.68 6.31 -4.47
C GLN A 20 -3.39 7.04 -4.06
N THR A 21 -3.12 7.14 -2.76
CA THR A 21 -1.93 7.82 -2.22
C THR A 21 -0.63 7.18 -2.73
N ILE A 22 -0.53 5.84 -2.69
CA ILE A 22 0.69 5.16 -3.17
C ILE A 22 0.84 5.25 -4.68
N LEU A 23 -0.26 5.15 -5.46
CA LEU A 23 -0.20 5.20 -6.92
C LEU A 23 0.05 6.62 -7.46
N ASP A 24 -0.39 7.66 -6.77
CA ASP A 24 -0.08 9.05 -7.13
C ASP A 24 1.34 9.48 -6.67
N SER A 25 2.03 8.68 -5.84
CA SER A 25 3.35 9.01 -5.31
C SER A 25 4.45 9.12 -6.39
N ARG A 26 5.51 9.90 -6.15
CA ARG A 26 6.64 9.96 -7.09
C ARG A 26 7.40 8.64 -7.14
N VAL A 27 7.38 7.86 -6.05
CA VAL A 27 7.91 6.50 -6.02
C VAL A 27 7.25 5.63 -7.10
N ASN A 28 5.93 5.72 -7.26
CA ASN A 28 5.22 5.00 -8.31
C ASN A 28 5.55 5.58 -9.71
N ASN A 29 5.45 6.90 -9.86
CA ASN A 29 5.64 7.58 -11.15
C ASN A 29 7.06 7.44 -11.72
N THR A 30 8.05 7.15 -10.89
CA THR A 30 9.44 6.87 -11.31
C THR A 30 9.74 5.37 -11.48
N GLY A 31 8.72 4.51 -11.42
CA GLY A 31 8.85 3.06 -11.61
C GLY A 31 9.53 2.32 -10.45
N ARG A 32 9.68 2.96 -9.28
CA ARG A 32 10.29 2.33 -8.10
C ARG A 32 9.30 1.52 -7.26
N LEU A 33 8.00 1.74 -7.41
CA LEU A 33 6.98 0.83 -6.88
C LEU A 33 6.92 -0.43 -7.74
N LYS A 34 7.54 -1.52 -7.29
CA LYS A 34 7.57 -2.79 -8.04
C LYS A 34 6.24 -3.54 -7.98
N ALA A 35 5.59 -3.55 -6.82
CA ALA A 35 4.37 -4.32 -6.60
C ALA A 35 3.46 -3.68 -5.56
N LEU A 36 2.15 -3.82 -5.76
CA LEU A 36 1.12 -3.41 -4.81
C LEU A 36 0.11 -4.54 -4.65
N TYR A 37 -0.09 -4.98 -3.41
CA TYR A 37 -1.02 -6.03 -3.06
C TYR A 37 -1.97 -5.57 -1.96
N VAL A 38 -3.22 -6.03 -2.04
CA VAL A 38 -4.24 -5.81 -1.02
C VAL A 38 -4.74 -7.16 -0.53
N SER A 39 -4.58 -7.41 0.78
CA SER A 39 -5.17 -8.56 1.45
C SER A 39 -6.43 -8.12 2.19
N THR A 40 -7.56 -8.76 1.93
CA THR A 40 -8.84 -8.46 2.58
C THR A 40 -9.00 -9.25 3.88
N GLN A 41 -9.91 -8.80 4.74
CA GLN A 41 -10.27 -9.54 5.96
C GLN A 41 -10.88 -10.92 5.66
N GLN A 42 -11.45 -11.10 4.47
CA GLN A 42 -12.04 -12.37 4.01
C GLN A 42 -10.98 -13.35 3.45
N GLY A 43 -9.70 -12.96 3.43
CA GLY A 43 -8.61 -13.80 2.95
C GLY A 43 -8.34 -13.69 1.45
N ASP A 44 -9.03 -12.79 0.74
CA ASP A 44 -8.76 -12.55 -0.67
C ASP A 44 -7.48 -11.72 -0.83
N LEU A 45 -6.71 -12.07 -1.87
CA LEU A 45 -5.51 -11.35 -2.26
C LEU A 45 -5.74 -10.72 -3.63
N ILE A 46 -5.48 -9.42 -3.72
CA ILE A 46 -5.68 -8.63 -4.93
C ILE A 46 -4.33 -8.05 -5.33
N GLU A 47 -3.93 -8.26 -6.58
CA GLU A 47 -2.81 -7.58 -7.22
C GLU A 47 -3.31 -6.30 -7.88
N ILE A 48 -2.55 -5.22 -7.70
CA ILE A 48 -2.76 -3.94 -8.36
C ILE A 48 -1.47 -3.57 -9.09
N LYS A 49 -1.52 -3.43 -10.41
CA LYS A 49 -0.36 -3.05 -11.22
C LYS A 49 0.00 -1.56 -10.98
N PRO A 50 1.29 -1.21 -10.80
CA PRO A 50 1.74 0.16 -10.55
C PRO A 50 1.25 1.20 -11.57
N HIS A 51 1.10 0.80 -12.84
CA HIS A 51 0.68 1.66 -13.94
C HIS A 51 -0.85 1.71 -14.14
N VAL A 52 -1.64 1.16 -13.20
CA VAL A 52 -3.10 1.23 -13.27
C VAL A 52 -3.60 2.67 -13.16
N ARG A 53 -4.52 3.05 -14.06
CA ARG A 53 -5.25 4.31 -13.94
C ARG A 53 -6.42 4.14 -12.99
N MET A 54 -6.20 4.40 -11.70
CA MET A 54 -7.25 4.29 -10.71
C MET A 54 -8.39 5.29 -10.96
N PRO A 55 -9.66 4.85 -10.83
CA PRO A 55 -10.78 5.78 -10.77
C PRO A 55 -10.60 6.80 -9.65
N ARG A 56 -10.86 8.09 -9.94
CA ARG A 56 -10.65 9.19 -8.99
C ARG A 56 -11.71 9.29 -7.89
N THR A 57 -12.85 8.59 -8.04
CA THR A 57 -13.92 8.57 -7.04
C THR A 57 -14.13 7.16 -6.50
N TYR A 58 -14.42 7.06 -5.20
CA TYR A 58 -14.71 5.79 -4.56
C TYR A 58 -15.89 5.05 -5.23
N LYS A 59 -16.94 5.78 -5.63
CA LYS A 59 -18.12 5.19 -6.31
C LYS A 59 -17.73 4.48 -7.61
N SER A 60 -16.89 5.10 -8.43
CA SER A 60 -16.42 4.50 -9.68
C SER A 60 -15.48 3.31 -9.43
N PHE A 61 -14.62 3.40 -8.43
CA PHE A 61 -13.74 2.29 -8.03
C PHE A 61 -14.54 1.08 -7.54
N ALA A 62 -15.47 1.29 -6.61
CA ALA A 62 -16.33 0.24 -6.07
C ALA A 62 -17.16 -0.43 -7.16
N ALA A 63 -17.76 0.35 -8.08
CA ALA A 63 -18.54 -0.21 -9.18
C ALA A 63 -17.69 -1.13 -10.09
N GLN A 64 -16.46 -0.74 -10.42
CA GLN A 64 -15.60 -1.56 -11.29
C GLN A 64 -15.16 -2.86 -10.61
N LEU A 65 -14.78 -2.80 -9.33
CA LEU A 65 -14.39 -3.99 -8.57
C LEU A 65 -15.54 -4.97 -8.37
N LEU A 66 -16.72 -4.46 -7.99
CA LEU A 66 -17.87 -5.30 -7.65
C LEU A 66 -18.47 -6.00 -8.88
N HIS A 67 -18.50 -5.34 -10.03
CA HIS A 67 -19.17 -5.89 -11.21
C HIS A 67 -18.25 -6.69 -12.13
N LYS A 68 -16.97 -6.31 -12.27
CA LYS A 68 -16.07 -6.91 -13.27
C LYS A 68 -15.03 -7.85 -12.66
N HIS A 69 -14.79 -7.80 -11.36
CA HIS A 69 -13.73 -8.55 -10.65
C HIS A 69 -12.30 -8.31 -11.16
N HIS A 70 -12.12 -7.46 -12.17
CA HIS A 70 -10.84 -7.04 -12.72
C HIS A 70 -10.98 -5.70 -13.45
N ILE A 71 -9.85 -5.01 -13.62
CA ILE A 71 -9.73 -3.80 -14.44
C ILE A 71 -8.70 -4.08 -15.53
N ASN A 72 -9.07 -3.90 -16.81
CA ASN A 72 -8.16 -4.06 -17.94
C ASN A 72 -7.52 -2.73 -18.34
N ALA A 73 -6.33 -2.80 -18.90
CA ALA A 73 -5.72 -1.67 -19.59
C ALA A 73 -6.55 -1.25 -20.81
N THR A 74 -6.66 0.05 -21.05
CA THR A 74 -7.39 0.56 -22.23
C THR A 74 -6.72 0.06 -23.50
N GLY A 75 -7.44 -0.71 -24.32
CA GLY A 75 -6.92 -1.26 -25.57
C GLY A 75 -6.04 -2.51 -25.42
N SER A 76 -5.97 -3.11 -24.22
CA SER A 76 -5.21 -4.34 -23.96
C SER A 76 -6.04 -5.32 -23.12
N SER A 77 -5.74 -6.61 -23.23
CA SER A 77 -6.30 -7.67 -22.37
C SER A 77 -5.53 -7.82 -21.05
N GLU A 78 -4.51 -6.98 -20.81
CA GLU A 78 -3.75 -6.98 -19.57
C GLU A 78 -4.64 -6.59 -18.38
N ARG A 79 -4.64 -7.45 -17.36
CA ARG A 79 -5.36 -7.23 -16.10
C ARG A 79 -4.50 -6.38 -15.16
N LEU A 80 -4.92 -5.15 -14.96
CA LEU A 80 -4.27 -4.16 -14.09
C LEU A 80 -4.67 -4.32 -12.62
N LEU A 81 -5.84 -4.90 -12.39
CA LEU A 81 -6.31 -5.27 -11.07
C LEU A 81 -6.94 -6.64 -11.16
N GLN A 82 -6.48 -7.59 -10.34
CA GLN A 82 -7.02 -8.95 -10.34
C GLN A 82 -6.89 -9.63 -8.99
N LYS A 83 -7.83 -10.53 -8.69
CA LYS A 83 -7.69 -11.47 -7.58
C LYS A 83 -6.64 -12.54 -7.93
N ILE A 84 -5.72 -12.79 -7.01
CA ILE A 84 -4.64 -13.78 -7.14
C ILE A 84 -4.73 -14.83 -6.03
N LYS A 85 -4.07 -15.98 -6.22
CA LYS A 85 -4.16 -17.12 -5.28
C LYS A 85 -3.22 -16.92 -4.09
N ASN A 86 -3.64 -17.32 -2.90
CA ASN A 86 -2.77 -17.35 -1.72
C ASN A 86 -1.63 -18.41 -1.82
N PRO A 87 -0.59 -18.32 -0.96
CA PRO A 87 -0.29 -17.24 -0.01
C PRO A 87 0.44 -16.03 -0.63
N MET A 88 0.46 -14.90 0.09
CA MET A 88 1.13 -13.67 -0.34
C MET A 88 2.64 -13.85 -0.59
N THR A 89 3.29 -14.72 0.19
CA THR A 89 4.74 -15.00 0.09
C THR A 89 5.21 -15.44 -1.29
N LYS A 90 4.32 -16.00 -2.12
CA LYS A 90 4.61 -16.38 -3.52
C LYS A 90 4.95 -15.19 -4.44
N TYR A 91 4.51 -13.99 -4.07
CA TYR A 91 4.61 -12.81 -4.93
C TYR A 91 5.57 -11.75 -4.39
N LEU A 92 6.04 -11.90 -3.15
CA LEU A 92 7.02 -10.99 -2.57
C LEU A 92 8.42 -11.28 -3.14
N PRO A 93 9.28 -10.27 -3.32
CA PRO A 93 10.64 -10.50 -3.80
C PRO A 93 11.44 -11.37 -2.82
N THR A 94 12.21 -12.35 -3.33
CA THR A 94 12.99 -13.28 -2.51
C THR A 94 14.02 -12.54 -1.65
N ASN A 95 14.82 -11.66 -2.27
CA ASN A 95 15.80 -10.83 -1.58
C ASN A 95 15.16 -9.52 -1.09
N SER A 96 14.25 -9.62 -0.13
CA SER A 96 13.60 -8.45 0.47
C SER A 96 13.51 -8.51 1.98
N ARG A 97 13.46 -7.34 2.61
CA ARG A 97 13.11 -7.19 4.03
C ARG A 97 11.64 -6.82 4.18
N LYS A 98 10.91 -7.47 5.09
CA LYS A 98 9.46 -7.28 5.26
C LYS A 98 9.16 -6.58 6.59
N ILE A 99 8.77 -5.31 6.52
CA ILE A 99 8.55 -4.46 7.69
C ILE A 99 7.05 -4.17 7.84
N GLY A 100 6.47 -4.56 8.96
CA GLY A 100 5.12 -4.21 9.34
C GLY A 100 5.07 -2.88 10.09
N LEU A 101 4.06 -2.06 9.80
CA LEU A 101 3.80 -0.85 10.57
C LEU A 101 2.76 -1.13 11.65
N SER A 102 3.12 -0.85 12.90
CA SER A 102 2.23 -0.98 14.04
C SER A 102 2.45 0.15 15.03
N HIS A 103 1.41 0.94 15.28
CA HIS A 103 1.44 1.97 16.33
C HIS A 103 1.75 1.39 17.71
N SER A 104 1.30 0.16 17.98
CA SER A 104 1.57 -0.56 19.24
C SER A 104 2.98 -1.16 19.34
N SER A 105 3.85 -0.96 18.35
CA SER A 105 5.23 -1.46 18.45
C SER A 105 6.06 -0.56 19.37
N GLU A 106 6.79 -1.17 20.30
CA GLU A 106 7.75 -0.47 21.18
C GLU A 106 8.95 0.10 20.38
N LYS A 107 9.17 -0.41 19.17
CA LYS A 107 10.25 0.03 18.28
C LYS A 107 9.83 1.26 17.49
N LEU A 108 9.89 2.42 18.13
CA LEU A 108 9.72 3.72 17.48
C LEU A 108 10.95 4.04 16.62
N VAL A 109 10.74 4.30 15.33
CA VAL A 109 11.81 4.61 14.38
C VAL A 109 11.50 5.88 13.60
N ASP A 110 12.54 6.66 13.32
CA ASP A 110 12.48 7.67 12.27
C ASP A 110 12.46 6.96 10.91
N MET A 111 11.46 7.26 10.08
CA MET A 111 11.28 6.60 8.79
C MET A 111 12.43 6.92 7.81
N HIS A 112 13.02 8.11 7.84
CA HIS A 112 14.19 8.42 7.02
C HIS A 112 15.40 7.59 7.43
N ASN A 113 15.63 7.41 8.73
CA ASN A 113 16.71 6.57 9.25
C ASN A 113 16.47 5.08 8.95
N CYS A 114 15.21 4.64 9.05
CA CYS A 114 14.80 3.29 8.66
C CYS A 114 15.19 3.02 7.21
N ILE A 115 14.88 3.96 6.30
CA ILE A 115 15.14 3.83 4.86
C ILE A 115 16.60 4.07 4.48
N ALA A 116 17.32 4.93 5.20
CA ALA A 116 18.72 5.25 4.92
C ALA A 116 19.63 4.02 4.97
N ASN A 117 19.33 3.08 5.87
CA ASN A 117 20.14 1.91 6.15
C ASN A 117 19.83 0.69 5.26
N ILE A 118 18.89 0.80 4.31
CA ILE A 118 18.66 -0.31 3.37
C ILE A 118 19.75 -0.36 2.30
N ASN A 119 20.28 -1.56 2.10
CA ASN A 119 21.10 -1.95 0.96
C ASN A 119 20.30 -1.80 -0.34
N GLU A 120 20.85 -1.08 -1.32
CA GLU A 120 20.21 -0.83 -2.62
C GLU A 120 20.01 -2.12 -3.45
N GLU A 121 20.72 -3.20 -3.12
CA GLU A 121 20.56 -4.52 -3.75
C GLU A 121 19.39 -5.34 -3.17
N MET A 122 18.78 -4.87 -2.07
CA MET A 122 17.70 -5.56 -1.38
C MET A 122 16.39 -4.79 -1.50
N ASP A 123 15.31 -5.51 -1.82
CA ASP A 123 13.98 -4.95 -1.86
C ASP A 123 13.40 -4.74 -0.45
N ILE A 124 12.43 -3.84 -0.33
CA ILE A 124 11.71 -3.62 0.93
C ILE A 124 10.23 -3.78 0.68
N VAL A 125 9.58 -4.56 1.53
CA VAL A 125 8.14 -4.72 1.56
C VAL A 125 7.62 -4.06 2.83
N PHE A 126 6.83 -3.00 2.68
CA PHE A 126 6.10 -2.41 3.79
C PHE A 126 4.70 -3.02 3.88
N VAL A 127 4.32 -3.46 5.07
CA VAL A 127 3.00 -4.02 5.35
C VAL A 127 2.22 -3.05 6.23
N LEU A 128 1.13 -2.51 5.69
CA LEU A 128 0.30 -1.49 6.34
C LEU A 128 -1.15 -1.95 6.52
N GLY A 129 -1.77 -1.47 7.60
CA GLY A 129 -3.17 -1.72 7.89
C GLY A 129 -4.04 -0.65 7.24
N ALA A 130 -4.71 -1.00 6.14
CA ALA A 130 -5.74 -0.15 5.52
C ALA A 130 -7.13 -0.45 6.13
N MET A 131 -7.25 -0.30 7.45
CA MET A 131 -8.44 -0.67 8.23
C MET A 131 -8.83 0.44 9.21
N ALA A 132 -10.09 0.44 9.67
CA ALA A 132 -10.57 1.41 10.65
C ALA A 132 -9.92 1.19 12.03
N TYR A 133 -9.86 -0.06 12.46
CA TYR A 133 -9.28 -0.52 13.71
C TYR A 133 -8.73 -1.93 13.51
N GLY A 134 -7.67 -2.28 14.22
CA GLY A 134 -7.08 -3.61 14.22
C GLY A 134 -5.56 -3.56 14.22
N LYS A 135 -4.95 -4.75 14.27
CA LYS A 135 -3.50 -4.95 14.21
C LYS A 135 -3.17 -5.82 13.02
N ILE A 136 -2.08 -5.49 12.35
CA ILE A 136 -1.51 -6.35 11.32
C ILE A 136 -0.82 -7.51 12.04
N ASP A 137 -1.22 -8.73 11.74
CA ASP A 137 -0.57 -9.94 12.21
C ASP A 137 -0.38 -10.87 11.01
N ARG A 138 0.86 -10.97 10.53
CA ARG A 138 1.22 -11.66 9.30
C ARG A 138 2.54 -12.40 9.52
N ASP A 139 2.53 -13.69 9.22
CA ASP A 139 3.65 -14.62 9.38
C ASP A 139 4.89 -14.27 8.55
N TYR A 140 4.71 -13.57 7.43
CA TYR A 140 5.80 -13.13 6.56
C TYR A 140 6.41 -11.77 6.94
N VAL A 141 5.92 -11.11 8.00
CA VAL A 141 6.52 -9.87 8.52
C VAL A 141 7.68 -10.23 9.45
N GLU A 142 8.85 -9.66 9.18
CA GLU A 142 10.08 -9.94 9.93
C GLU A 142 10.24 -9.03 11.14
N ASP A 143 9.71 -7.81 11.06
CA ASP A 143 9.88 -6.78 12.09
C ASP A 143 8.68 -5.82 12.08
N TYR A 144 8.25 -5.40 13.26
CA TYR A 144 7.18 -4.41 13.42
C TYR A 144 7.75 -3.12 14.01
N VAL A 145 7.53 -2.00 13.33
CA VAL A 145 7.98 -0.68 13.77
C VAL A 145 6.81 0.28 13.94
N SER A 146 6.95 1.20 14.88
CA SER A 146 6.12 2.41 14.96
C SER A 146 6.89 3.57 14.32
N ILE A 147 6.21 4.42 13.56
CA ILE A 147 6.83 5.52 12.81
C ILE A 147 6.37 6.89 13.33
N SER A 148 5.55 6.88 14.38
CA SER A 148 5.01 8.05 15.06
C SER A 148 4.45 7.63 16.43
N GLU A 149 4.59 8.51 17.42
CA GLU A 149 3.93 8.39 18.73
C GLU A 149 2.41 8.57 18.63
N CYS A 150 1.90 9.10 17.52
CA CYS A 150 0.48 9.27 17.27
C CYS A 150 -0.08 8.16 16.36
N ASN A 151 -1.38 7.92 16.46
CA ASN A 151 -2.09 7.07 15.51
C ASN A 151 -2.16 7.77 14.15
N LEU A 152 -1.63 7.11 13.11
CA LEU A 152 -1.64 7.65 11.74
C LEU A 152 -2.74 6.99 10.91
N SER A 153 -3.33 7.75 9.99
CA SER A 153 -4.12 7.16 8.92
C SER A 153 -3.20 6.38 7.97
N ALA A 154 -3.76 5.35 7.31
CA ALA A 154 -3.00 4.55 6.34
C ALA A 154 -2.39 5.43 5.22
N ALA A 155 -3.17 6.38 4.69
CA ALA A 155 -2.71 7.31 3.67
C ALA A 155 -1.54 8.18 4.17
N TYR A 156 -1.61 8.71 5.39
CA TYR A 156 -0.53 9.53 5.93
C TYR A 156 0.75 8.71 6.21
N ALA A 157 0.61 7.49 6.73
CA ALA A 157 1.74 6.57 6.89
C ALA A 157 2.41 6.25 5.54
N ILE A 158 1.62 6.02 4.48
CA ILE A 158 2.13 5.85 3.12
C ILE A 158 2.91 7.09 2.68
N SER A 159 2.36 8.29 2.87
CA SER A 159 3.05 9.55 2.51
C SER A 159 4.40 9.70 3.21
N MET A 160 4.51 9.33 4.49
CA MET A 160 5.79 9.35 5.21
C MET A 160 6.79 8.35 4.64
N ILE A 161 6.34 7.12 4.33
CA ILE A 161 7.19 6.11 3.68
C ILE A 161 7.67 6.61 2.32
N THR A 162 6.74 7.04 1.45
CA THR A 162 7.09 7.46 0.09
C THR A 162 8.01 8.67 0.11
N ASN A 163 7.81 9.63 1.02
CA ASN A 163 8.70 10.78 1.17
C ASN A 163 10.12 10.36 1.58
N ALA A 164 10.25 9.40 2.50
CA ALA A 164 11.54 8.88 2.91
C ALA A 164 12.25 8.10 1.78
N VAL A 165 11.51 7.30 1.00
CA VAL A 165 12.02 6.65 -0.21
C VAL A 165 12.48 7.68 -1.24
N GLU A 166 11.66 8.70 -1.51
CA GLU A 166 11.98 9.80 -2.44
C GLU A 166 13.28 10.50 -2.05
N ARG A 167 13.48 10.76 -0.75
CA ARG A 167 14.71 11.37 -0.23
C ARG A 167 15.93 10.47 -0.42
N LYS A 168 15.83 9.18 -0.07
CA LYS A 168 16.94 8.21 -0.22
C LYS A 168 17.38 8.09 -1.68
N PHE A 169 16.43 7.99 -2.61
CA PHE A 169 16.72 7.81 -4.04
C PHE A 169 16.80 9.12 -4.84
N LYS A 170 16.82 10.28 -4.16
CA LYS A 170 16.92 11.61 -4.78
C LYS A 170 15.88 11.82 -5.89
N ILE A 171 14.65 11.38 -5.66
CA ILE A 171 13.52 11.57 -6.59
C ILE A 171 13.04 13.01 -6.49
N ILE A 172 13.66 13.87 -7.29
CA ILE A 172 13.39 15.30 -7.36
C ILE A 172 12.81 15.61 -8.75
N HIS A 173 11.61 16.16 -8.79
CA HIS A 173 11.04 16.79 -9.98
C HIS A 173 10.65 18.22 -9.62
N SER A 174 11.08 19.19 -10.43
CA SER A 174 10.75 20.59 -10.27
C SER A 174 10.15 21.14 -11.55
N ALA A 175 8.88 21.55 -11.48
CA ALA A 175 8.32 22.75 -12.10
C ALA A 175 6.84 22.77 -11.71
N LEU A 176 6.42 23.83 -11.02
CA LEU A 176 5.02 24.14 -10.78
C LEU A 176 4.74 25.49 -11.42
N ALA A 177 3.92 25.51 -12.45
CA ALA A 177 3.27 26.69 -12.97
C ALA A 177 1.78 26.40 -12.93
N PHE A 178 1.06 27.11 -12.07
CA PHE A 178 -0.39 27.15 -12.07
C PHE A 178 -0.78 28.47 -12.74
N TRP A 179 -1.76 28.44 -13.64
CA TRP A 179 -2.48 29.63 -14.08
C TRP A 179 -3.83 29.68 -13.37
#